data_AF-A0A2W6S092-F1
#
_entry.id   AF-A0A2W6S092-F1
#
_cell.length_a   1.000
_cell.length_b   1.000
_cell.length_c   1.000
_cell.angle_alpha   90.00
_cell.angle_beta   90.00
_cell.angle_gamma   90.00
#
_symmetry.space_group_name_H-M   'P 1'
#
loop_
_entity.id
_entity.type
_entity.pdbx_description
1 polymer ?
#
loop_
_entity_poly.entity_id
_entity_poly.type
_entity_poly.pdbx_seq_one_letter_code
_entity_poly.pdbx_strand_id
1 'polypeptide(L)'
;MPFHEMFEPDGSIRPCYGEVQQWVERTGIAGLNRRLDEAEAIFRRIGITFAVYGEGGDPERLIPFDLLPRIFTAQEWRVLDRGIRQRARALNAFLHDVYHRGEIVKAGIMPADIIYRNSAYCAEMADFTPPGKVYSHIVGIDIVRTGPGSFEVLEDNCRTPSGVSYMLENREIMTRMFPELFEQGLVAPVDDYPAELLKSLKEVAPPACKGDPVVVVLTPGSLNSAYYEHSFLADLMGVELVEPADLFVDNDRVWMKTTLGPKAVDVIYRRIDDEYIDPLVFRPDSLLGIPGIFNVYRNGGVTLASAPGSGIADDKAV
;
A
#
# COMPACT_ATOMS: atom_id res chain seq x y z
N MET A 1 10.24 32.60 0.53
CA MET A 1 9.25 31.89 1.37
C MET A 1 8.99 30.54 0.72
N PRO A 2 8.81 29.46 1.51
CA PRO A 2 8.38 28.18 0.97
C PRO A 2 7.02 28.33 0.27
N PHE A 3 6.76 27.49 -0.73
CA PHE A 3 5.49 27.46 -1.44
C PHE A 3 4.34 27.13 -0.48
N HIS A 4 3.22 27.86 -0.59
CA HIS A 4 2.01 27.63 0.20
C HIS A 4 0.87 27.17 -0.73
N GLU A 5 0.19 26.09 -0.35
CA GLU A 5 -0.89 25.49 -1.16
C GLU A 5 -2.08 26.43 -1.30
N MET A 6 -2.47 27.10 -0.21
CA MET A 6 -3.65 27.98 -0.20
C MET A 6 -3.39 29.42 -0.66
N PHE A 7 -2.23 30.00 -0.33
CA PHE A 7 -1.95 31.43 -0.54
C PHE A 7 -0.86 31.65 -1.60
N GLU A 8 -1.03 32.70 -2.38
CA GLU A 8 -0.01 33.27 -3.26
C GLU A 8 0.97 34.13 -2.45
N PRO A 9 2.16 34.45 -3.01
CA PRO A 9 3.14 35.29 -2.33
C PRO A 9 2.64 36.70 -1.97
N ASP A 10 1.61 37.20 -2.65
CA ASP A 10 0.97 38.48 -2.36
C ASP A 10 -0.15 38.39 -1.30
N GLY A 11 -0.41 37.19 -0.75
CA GLY A 11 -1.45 36.92 0.24
C GLY A 11 -2.83 36.63 -0.37
N SER A 12 -2.99 36.68 -1.69
CA SER A 12 -4.24 36.27 -2.34
C SER A 12 -4.44 34.75 -2.27
N ILE A 13 -5.69 34.28 -2.31
CA ILE A 13 -6.01 32.86 -2.23
C ILE A 13 -5.95 32.24 -3.62
N ARG A 14 -5.33 31.06 -3.72
CA ARG A 14 -5.31 30.29 -4.97
C ARG A 14 -6.73 29.88 -5.36
N PRO A 15 -7.11 29.94 -6.65
CA PRO A 15 -8.49 29.67 -7.09
C PRO A 15 -9.06 28.32 -6.61
N CYS A 16 -8.24 27.26 -6.58
CA CYS A 16 -8.66 25.92 -6.14
C CYS A 16 -9.03 25.85 -4.65
N TYR A 17 -8.64 26.82 -3.84
CA TYR A 17 -8.95 26.91 -2.40
C TYR A 17 -10.09 27.88 -2.09
N GLY A 18 -10.72 28.50 -3.09
CA GLY A 18 -11.77 29.50 -2.88
C GLY A 18 -12.95 28.98 -2.07
N GLU A 19 -13.41 27.75 -2.34
CA GLU A 19 -14.51 27.14 -1.59
C GLU A 19 -14.13 26.77 -0.15
N VAL A 20 -12.91 26.27 0.04
CA VAL A 20 -12.36 25.98 1.38
C VAL A 20 -12.29 27.26 2.20
N GLN A 21 -11.80 28.37 1.64
CA GLN A 21 -11.79 29.66 2.34
C GLN A 21 -13.19 30.07 2.76
N GLN A 22 -14.15 30.07 1.82
CA GLN A 22 -15.52 30.49 2.13
C GLN A 22 -16.14 29.60 3.20
N TRP A 23 -15.85 28.29 3.18
CA TRP A 23 -16.30 27.37 4.21
C TRP A 23 -15.68 27.67 5.58
N VAL A 24 -14.37 27.93 5.63
CA VAL A 24 -13.66 28.34 6.86
C VAL A 24 -14.26 29.64 7.43
N GLU A 25 -14.51 30.64 6.58
CA GLU A 25 -15.10 31.92 6.98
C GLU A 25 -16.54 31.77 7.49
N ARG A 26 -17.39 31.00 6.79
CA ARG A 26 -18.78 30.76 7.19
C ARG A 26 -18.88 29.93 8.46
N THR A 27 -18.03 28.92 8.61
CA THR A 27 -18.06 28.00 9.76
C THR A 27 -17.46 28.65 11.01
N GLY A 28 -16.40 29.45 10.84
CA GLY A 28 -15.65 30.06 11.92
C GLY A 28 -14.89 29.05 12.78
N ILE A 29 -13.94 29.54 13.57
CA ILE A 29 -13.03 28.70 14.39
C ILE A 29 -13.81 27.78 15.34
N ALA A 30 -14.83 28.30 16.01
CA ALA A 30 -15.62 27.51 16.96
C ALA A 30 -16.39 26.36 16.27
N GLY A 31 -16.86 26.58 15.03
CA GLY A 31 -17.51 25.53 14.25
C GLY A 31 -16.52 24.48 13.75
N LEU A 32 -15.33 24.91 13.32
CA LEU A 32 -14.26 24.01 12.89
C LEU A 32 -13.79 23.11 14.03
N ASN A 33 -13.56 23.67 15.23
CA ASN A 33 -13.18 22.89 16.41
C ASN A 33 -14.26 21.85 16.77
N ARG A 34 -15.54 22.21 16.69
CA ARG A 34 -16.63 21.26 16.95
C ARG A 34 -16.63 20.10 15.95
N ARG A 35 -16.39 20.38 14.67
CA ARG A 35 -16.27 19.35 13.62
C ARG A 35 -15.03 18.49 13.82
N LEU A 36 -13.94 19.07 14.30
CA LEU A 36 -12.73 18.33 14.63
C LEU A 36 -12.98 17.36 15.80
N ASP A 37 -13.63 17.84 16.87
CA ASP A 37 -14.02 17.00 18.01
C ASP A 37 -14.95 15.84 17.56
N GLU A 38 -15.88 16.12 16.63
CA GLU A 38 -16.76 15.11 16.05
C GLU A 38 -15.99 14.08 15.21
N ALA A 39 -15.07 14.54 14.35
CA ALA A 39 -14.20 13.67 13.56
C ALA A 39 -13.35 12.78 14.45
N GLU A 40 -12.70 13.33 15.48
CA GLU A 40 -11.91 12.55 16.45
C GLU A 40 -12.75 11.52 17.19
N ALA A 41 -13.99 11.84 17.56
CA ALA A 41 -14.91 10.90 18.19
C ALA A 41 -15.27 9.73 17.24
N ILE A 42 -15.43 10.01 15.95
CA ILE A 42 -15.67 8.97 14.94
C ILE A 42 -14.42 8.10 14.76
N PHE A 43 -13.23 8.68 14.60
CA PHE A 43 -11.98 7.92 14.47
C PHE A 43 -11.76 6.97 15.66
N ARG A 44 -12.03 7.43 16.89
CA ARG A 44 -12.00 6.59 18.11
C ARG A 44 -12.97 5.43 18.04
N ARG A 45 -14.16 5.65 17.51
CA ARG A 45 -15.21 4.63 17.42
C ARG A 45 -14.93 3.58 16.35
N ILE A 46 -14.34 3.99 15.23
CA ILE A 46 -13.96 3.09 14.13
C ILE A 46 -12.67 2.31 14.46
N GLY A 47 -11.88 2.79 15.43
CA GLY A 47 -10.64 2.13 15.85
C GLY A 47 -9.47 2.43 14.91
N ILE A 48 -9.48 3.60 14.26
CA ILE A 48 -8.37 4.07 13.43
C ILE A 48 -7.27 4.57 14.37
N THR A 49 -6.48 3.63 14.86
CA THR A 49 -5.37 3.89 15.79
C THR A 49 -4.06 3.48 15.13
N PHE A 50 -2.96 4.11 15.54
CA PHE A 50 -1.61 3.68 15.19
C PHE A 50 -0.90 3.24 16.47
N ALA A 51 -0.24 2.08 16.40
CA ALA A 51 0.55 1.59 17.52
C ALA A 51 1.90 2.33 17.57
N VAL A 52 2.10 3.14 18.61
CA VAL A 52 3.41 3.77 18.86
C VAL A 52 4.21 2.85 19.76
N TYR A 53 5.16 2.11 19.18
CA TYR A 53 6.13 1.35 19.99
C TYR A 53 7.23 2.30 20.48
N GLY A 54 7.10 2.71 21.74
CA GLY A 54 8.10 3.53 22.45
C GLY A 54 7.48 4.30 23.60
N GLU A 55 7.97 4.04 24.81
CA GLU A 55 7.65 4.73 26.07
C GLU A 55 6.21 4.56 26.63
N GLY A 56 5.98 3.46 27.36
CA GLY A 56 5.16 3.41 28.59
C GLY A 56 3.77 4.07 28.61
N GLY A 57 3.17 4.32 27.45
CA GLY A 57 1.89 5.00 27.27
C GLY A 57 0.85 4.11 26.61
N ASP A 58 -0.36 4.66 26.44
CA ASP A 58 -1.49 4.00 25.79
C ASP A 58 -1.05 3.43 24.42
N PRO A 59 -1.14 2.11 24.19
CA PRO A 59 -0.58 1.45 23.00
C PRO A 59 -1.25 1.89 21.68
N GLU A 60 -2.34 2.64 21.75
CA GLU A 60 -3.10 3.12 20.61
C GLU A 60 -3.25 4.64 20.67
N ARG A 61 -2.65 5.36 19.71
CA ARG A 61 -2.89 6.79 19.51
C ARG A 61 -3.65 7.01 18.22
N LEU A 62 -4.62 7.91 18.25
CA LEU A 62 -5.25 8.42 17.04
C LEU A 62 -4.22 9.18 16.22
N ILE A 63 -4.22 8.97 14.92
CA ILE A 63 -3.47 9.84 14.01
C ILE A 63 -4.14 11.22 14.04
N PRO A 64 -3.38 12.31 14.27
CA PRO A 64 -3.93 13.66 14.20
C PRO A 64 -4.57 13.89 12.84
N PHE A 65 -5.81 14.39 12.86
CA PHE A 65 -6.57 14.70 11.66
C PHE A 65 -6.69 16.22 11.48
N ASP A 66 -6.52 16.69 10.25
CA ASP A 66 -6.73 18.09 9.87
C ASP A 66 -7.92 18.18 8.92
N LEU A 67 -8.82 19.13 9.18
CA LEU A 67 -10.02 19.37 8.38
C LEU A 67 -9.74 20.09 7.06
N LEU A 68 -8.56 20.70 6.90
CA LEU A 68 -8.20 21.43 5.70
C LEU A 68 -7.64 20.47 4.64
N PRO A 69 -8.36 20.25 3.52
CA PRO A 69 -7.92 19.29 2.52
C PRO A 69 -6.69 19.78 1.77
N ARG A 70 -5.83 18.84 1.38
CA ARG A 70 -4.80 19.06 0.37
C ARG A 70 -5.42 18.92 -1.03
N ILE A 71 -5.56 20.03 -1.74
CA ILE A 71 -6.22 20.06 -3.05
C ILE A 71 -5.18 19.97 -4.16
N PHE A 72 -5.37 19.03 -5.08
CA PHE A 72 -4.67 18.96 -6.35
C PHE A 72 -5.65 19.29 -7.47
N THR A 73 -5.28 20.23 -8.35
CA THR A 73 -6.04 20.50 -9.56
C THR A 73 -5.94 19.33 -10.54
N ALA A 74 -6.91 19.21 -11.44
CA ALA A 74 -6.87 18.19 -12.50
C ALA A 74 -5.62 18.28 -13.40
N GLN A 75 -5.00 19.46 -13.52
CA GLN A 75 -3.75 19.61 -14.27
C GLN A 75 -2.56 19.06 -13.50
N GLU A 76 -2.43 19.37 -12.21
CA GLU A 76 -1.37 18.83 -11.35
C GLU A 76 -1.50 17.32 -11.22
N TRP A 77 -2.71 16.80 -10.99
CA TRP A 77 -2.94 15.37 -10.86
C TRP A 77 -2.59 14.61 -12.14
N ARG A 78 -2.87 15.15 -13.33
CA ARG A 78 -2.47 14.52 -14.60
C ARG A 78 -0.95 14.41 -14.76
N VAL A 79 -0.18 15.33 -14.18
CA VAL A 79 1.28 15.24 -14.18
C VAL A 79 1.74 14.16 -13.20
N LEU A 80 1.19 14.18 -11.98
CA LEU A 80 1.48 13.19 -10.93
C LEU A 80 1.14 11.76 -11.38
N ASP A 81 -0.09 11.51 -11.85
CA ASP A 81 -0.55 10.19 -12.31
C ASP A 81 0.37 9.60 -13.39
N ARG A 82 0.74 10.40 -14.41
CA ARG A 82 1.65 9.95 -15.46
C ARG A 82 3.04 9.64 -14.92
N GLY A 83 3.57 10.48 -14.03
CA GLY A 83 4.89 10.30 -13.41
C GLY A 83 4.94 9.06 -12.53
N ILE A 84 3.94 8.88 -11.66
CA ILE A 84 3.81 7.72 -10.77
C ILE A 84 3.69 6.43 -11.57
N ARG A 85 2.85 6.38 -12.61
CA ARG A 85 2.72 5.20 -13.49
C ARG A 85 4.00 4.89 -14.24
N GLN A 86 4.71 5.91 -14.72
CA GLN A 86 6.00 5.73 -15.38
C GLN A 86 7.02 5.13 -14.41
N ARG A 87 7.10 5.67 -13.18
CA ARG A 87 8.03 5.21 -12.14
C ARG A 87 7.74 3.79 -11.70
N ALA A 88 6.48 3.45 -11.41
CA ALA A 88 6.07 2.10 -11.03
C ALA A 88 6.41 1.05 -12.11
N ARG A 89 6.28 1.41 -13.41
CA ARG A 89 6.70 0.55 -14.52
C ARG A 89 8.22 0.38 -14.58
N ALA A 90 8.97 1.46 -14.37
CA ALA A 90 10.43 1.41 -14.33
C ALA A 90 10.94 0.55 -13.16
N LEU A 91 10.35 0.68 -11.98
CA LEU A 91 10.68 -0.12 -10.79
C LEU A 91 10.43 -1.61 -11.03
N ASN A 92 9.28 -1.99 -11.59
CA ASN A 92 9.01 -3.39 -11.93
C ASN A 92 9.94 -3.92 -13.05
N ALA A 93 10.29 -3.10 -14.04
CA ALA A 93 11.25 -3.48 -15.06
C ALA A 93 12.67 -3.66 -14.49
N PHE A 94 13.07 -2.79 -13.56
CA PHE A 94 14.32 -2.91 -12.81
C PHE A 94 14.36 -4.21 -11.99
N LEU A 95 13.31 -4.49 -11.22
CA LEU A 95 13.18 -5.73 -10.44
C LEU A 95 13.31 -6.96 -11.34
N HIS A 96 12.60 -6.98 -12.46
CA HIS A 96 12.75 -8.07 -13.43
C HIS A 96 14.19 -8.17 -13.97
N ASP A 97 14.85 -7.05 -14.28
CA ASP A 97 16.20 -7.08 -14.83
C ASP A 97 17.22 -7.64 -13.83
N VAL A 98 17.24 -7.12 -12.59
CA VAL A 98 18.25 -7.52 -11.59
C VAL A 98 18.15 -8.97 -11.17
N TYR A 99 16.95 -9.56 -11.18
CA TYR A 99 16.74 -10.98 -10.91
C TYR A 99 16.95 -11.90 -12.12
N HIS A 100 17.21 -11.35 -13.31
CA HIS A 100 17.46 -12.12 -14.52
C HIS A 100 18.78 -11.72 -15.17
N ARG A 101 18.74 -10.88 -16.20
CA ARG A 101 19.90 -10.62 -17.05
C ARG A 101 20.84 -9.57 -16.48
N GLY A 102 20.40 -8.72 -15.55
CA GLY A 102 21.19 -7.63 -14.98
C GLY A 102 21.76 -6.69 -16.06
N GLU A 103 20.98 -6.40 -17.10
CA GLU A 103 21.39 -5.53 -18.20
C GLU A 103 21.76 -4.12 -17.71
N ILE A 104 21.09 -3.58 -16.70
CA ILE A 104 21.41 -2.28 -16.08
C ILE A 104 22.80 -2.27 -15.44
N VAL A 105 23.24 -3.42 -14.90
CA VAL A 105 24.58 -3.60 -14.33
C VAL A 105 25.61 -3.81 -15.44
N LYS A 106 25.30 -4.66 -16.43
CA LYS A 106 26.18 -4.90 -17.60
C LYS A 106 26.42 -3.64 -18.43
N ALA A 107 25.42 -2.77 -18.50
CA ALA A 107 25.51 -1.47 -19.16
C ALA A 107 26.32 -0.43 -18.35
N GLY A 108 26.71 -0.75 -17.10
CA GLY A 108 27.45 0.15 -16.23
C GLY A 108 26.62 1.32 -15.67
N ILE A 109 25.29 1.24 -15.74
CA ILE A 109 24.38 2.27 -15.19
C ILE A 109 24.31 2.13 -13.67
N MET A 110 24.25 0.89 -13.17
CA MET A 110 24.24 0.60 -11.74
C MET A 110 25.43 -0.29 -11.32
N PRO A 111 26.12 0.04 -10.21
CA PRO A 111 27.15 -0.81 -9.65
C PRO A 111 26.59 -2.15 -9.15
N ALA A 112 27.29 -3.25 -9.48
CA ALA A 112 26.88 -4.60 -9.11
C ALA A 112 26.85 -4.81 -7.59
N ASP A 113 27.73 -4.16 -6.84
CA ASP A 113 27.84 -4.26 -5.39
C ASP A 113 26.68 -3.59 -4.66
N ILE A 114 26.15 -2.48 -5.18
CA ILE A 114 24.95 -1.82 -4.63
C ILE A 114 23.72 -2.74 -4.70
N ILE A 115 23.65 -3.60 -5.71
CA ILE A 115 22.52 -4.52 -5.89
C ILE A 115 22.79 -5.86 -5.20
N TYR A 116 23.81 -6.61 -5.64
CA TYR A 116 23.97 -8.02 -5.29
C TYR A 116 24.60 -8.28 -3.91
N ARG A 117 25.07 -7.23 -3.22
CA ARG A 117 25.51 -7.32 -1.81
C ARG A 117 24.52 -6.69 -0.84
N ASN A 118 23.43 -6.13 -1.35
CA ASN A 118 22.39 -5.53 -0.53
C ASN A 118 21.59 -6.62 0.19
N SER A 119 21.27 -6.41 1.46
CA SER A 119 20.44 -7.33 2.24
C SER A 119 19.02 -7.45 1.69
N ALA A 120 18.52 -6.43 0.99
CA ALA A 120 17.20 -6.44 0.37
C ALA A 120 17.15 -7.26 -0.94
N TYR A 121 18.31 -7.66 -1.50
CA TYR A 121 18.35 -8.54 -2.66
C TYR A 121 18.07 -10.01 -2.25
N CYS A 122 16.88 -10.50 -2.57
CA CYS A 122 16.50 -11.90 -2.37
C CYS A 122 17.09 -12.83 -3.46
N ALA A 123 18.21 -13.50 -3.16
CA ALA A 123 18.86 -14.40 -4.10
C ALA A 123 17.96 -15.56 -4.56
N GLU A 124 17.00 -15.95 -3.73
CA GLU A 124 16.00 -16.98 -4.00
C GLU A 124 15.03 -16.59 -5.12
N MET A 125 14.98 -15.31 -5.52
CA MET A 125 14.19 -14.83 -6.66
C MET A 125 14.94 -14.84 -7.99
N ALA A 126 16.22 -15.23 -7.99
CA ALA A 126 17.02 -15.33 -9.21
C ALA A 126 16.40 -16.30 -10.23
N ASP A 127 16.39 -15.87 -11.49
CA ASP A 127 15.82 -16.55 -12.66
C ASP A 127 14.36 -16.97 -12.51
N PHE A 128 13.62 -16.30 -11.60
CA PHE A 128 12.20 -16.53 -11.41
C PHE A 128 11.39 -15.32 -11.88
N THR A 129 10.39 -15.59 -12.73
CA THR A 129 9.44 -14.58 -13.22
C THR A 129 8.09 -14.76 -12.49
N PRO A 130 7.67 -13.81 -11.64
CA PRO A 130 6.33 -13.80 -11.05
C PRO A 130 5.20 -13.81 -12.09
N PRO A 131 4.02 -14.35 -11.76
CA PRO A 131 2.81 -14.19 -12.58
C PRO A 131 2.57 -12.72 -12.98
N GLY A 132 2.20 -12.50 -14.24
CA GLY A 132 2.04 -11.15 -14.80
C GLY A 132 3.35 -10.36 -14.99
N LYS A 133 4.52 -10.92 -14.64
CA LYS A 133 5.81 -10.21 -14.58
C LYS A 133 5.78 -9.00 -13.63
N VAL A 134 4.96 -9.07 -12.58
CA VAL A 134 4.81 -8.01 -11.58
C VAL A 134 5.48 -8.45 -10.29
N TYR A 135 6.44 -7.67 -9.83
CA TYR A 135 7.09 -7.87 -8.54
C TYR A 135 6.38 -7.05 -7.47
N SER A 136 6.37 -5.73 -7.64
CA SER A 136 5.67 -4.83 -6.73
C SER A 136 4.28 -4.51 -7.32
N HIS A 137 3.26 -5.10 -6.70
CA HIS A 137 1.87 -5.02 -7.17
C HIS A 137 1.23 -3.70 -6.72
N ILE A 138 1.62 -3.22 -5.54
CA ILE A 138 1.28 -1.91 -5.00
C ILE A 138 2.60 -1.19 -4.76
N VAL A 139 2.73 0.00 -5.33
CA VAL A 139 3.91 0.86 -5.16
C VAL A 139 3.47 2.16 -4.50
N GLY A 140 3.96 2.44 -3.30
CA GLY A 140 3.82 3.74 -2.66
C GLY A 140 4.91 4.69 -3.16
N ILE A 141 4.56 5.92 -3.53
CA ILE A 141 5.52 6.94 -3.97
C ILE A 141 5.35 8.17 -3.07
N ASP A 142 6.37 8.47 -2.27
CA ASP A 142 6.37 9.61 -1.37
C ASP A 142 6.81 10.86 -2.13
N ILE A 143 5.91 11.85 -2.21
CA ILE A 143 6.10 13.05 -3.04
C ILE A 143 6.06 14.30 -2.19
N VAL A 144 7.04 15.18 -2.41
CA VAL A 144 7.01 16.55 -1.91
C VAL A 144 6.79 17.54 -3.03
N ARG A 145 6.14 18.64 -2.70
CA ARG A 145 5.94 19.77 -3.61
C ARG A 145 6.89 20.89 -3.23
N THR A 146 7.80 21.26 -4.13
CA THR A 146 8.81 22.31 -3.89
C THR A 146 8.43 23.65 -4.51
N GLY A 147 7.41 23.68 -5.36
CA GLY A 147 6.91 24.91 -5.99
C GLY A 147 5.65 24.71 -6.83
N PRO A 148 5.21 25.75 -7.56
CA PRO A 148 4.10 25.64 -8.50
C PRO A 148 4.39 24.56 -9.55
N GLY A 149 3.58 23.48 -9.57
CA GLY A 149 3.77 22.35 -10.48
C GLY A 149 5.08 21.57 -10.33
N SER A 150 5.88 21.82 -9.29
CA SER A 150 7.17 21.17 -9.06
C SER A 150 7.04 20.11 -7.97
N PHE A 151 7.27 18.86 -8.35
CA PHE A 151 7.11 17.68 -7.50
C PHE A 151 8.38 16.83 -7.55
N GLU A 152 8.81 16.37 -6.38
CA GLU A 152 10.01 15.54 -6.21
C GLU A 152 9.65 14.29 -5.43
N VAL A 153 10.20 13.15 -5.86
CA VAL A 153 10.04 11.88 -5.14
C VAL A 153 11.09 11.81 -4.03
N LEU A 154 10.66 11.53 -2.81
CA LEU A 154 11.56 11.30 -1.68
C LEU A 154 11.92 9.83 -1.52
N GLU A 155 10.94 8.95 -1.71
CA GLU A 155 11.05 7.53 -1.41
C GLU A 155 10.04 6.73 -2.23
N ASP A 156 10.42 5.49 -2.57
CA ASP A 156 9.54 4.48 -3.13
C ASP A 156 9.27 3.44 -2.04
N ASN A 157 8.11 2.80 -2.08
CA ASN A 157 7.72 1.75 -1.15
C ASN A 157 7.23 0.56 -1.98
N CYS A 158 8.09 -0.43 -2.20
CA CYS A 158 7.88 -1.54 -3.12
C CYS A 158 7.52 -2.87 -2.42
N ARG A 159 7.72 -2.96 -1.10
CA ARG A 159 7.45 -4.15 -0.28
C ARG A 159 5.95 -4.31 0.03
N THR A 160 5.54 -3.85 1.21
CA THR A 160 4.20 -3.99 1.81
C THR A 160 3.61 -2.62 2.18
N PRO A 161 3.51 -1.67 1.22
CA PRO A 161 3.10 -0.30 1.51
C PRO A 161 1.75 -0.25 2.22
N SER A 162 1.63 0.67 3.19
CA SER A 162 0.41 0.97 3.93
C SER A 162 -0.01 2.42 3.69
N GLY A 163 -1.18 2.81 4.21
CA GLY A 163 -1.70 4.18 4.11
C GLY A 163 -3.10 4.29 3.53
N VAL A 164 -3.57 3.25 2.85
CA VAL A 164 -4.80 3.29 2.05
C VAL A 164 -6.05 3.37 2.93
N SER A 165 -6.07 2.66 4.07
CA SER A 165 -7.23 2.76 4.99
C SER A 165 -7.41 4.20 5.45
N TYR A 166 -6.33 4.90 5.79
CA TYR A 166 -6.38 6.31 6.17
C TYR A 166 -6.86 7.20 5.02
N MET A 167 -6.46 6.94 3.77
CA MET A 167 -6.97 7.68 2.60
C MET A 167 -8.49 7.55 2.47
N LEU A 168 -9.01 6.33 2.58
CA LEU A 168 -10.44 6.02 2.45
C LEU A 168 -11.23 6.64 3.61
N GLU A 169 -10.77 6.46 4.84
CA GLU A 169 -11.43 6.98 6.04
C GLU A 169 -11.38 8.52 6.09
N ASN A 170 -10.25 9.14 5.73
CA ASN A 170 -10.17 10.59 5.61
C ASN A 170 -11.19 11.14 4.60
N ARG A 171 -11.42 10.43 3.49
CA ARG A 171 -12.44 10.81 2.52
C ARG A 171 -13.86 10.71 3.10
N GLU A 172 -14.16 9.62 3.78
CA GLU A 172 -15.47 9.40 4.39
C GLU A 172 -15.76 10.45 5.47
N ILE A 173 -14.80 10.74 6.34
CA ILE A 173 -14.92 11.78 7.36
C ILE A 173 -15.08 13.16 6.73
N MET A 174 -14.29 13.51 5.71
CA MET A 174 -14.44 14.80 5.04
C MET A 174 -15.80 14.96 4.36
N THR A 175 -16.36 13.89 3.79
CA THR A 175 -17.72 13.91 3.21
C THR A 175 -18.78 14.24 4.25
N ARG A 176 -18.59 13.80 5.50
CA ARG A 176 -19.49 14.12 6.63
C ARG A 176 -19.25 15.52 7.20
N MET A 177 -17.99 15.93 7.33
CA MET A 177 -17.60 17.19 7.97
C MET A 177 -17.74 18.40 7.06
N PHE A 178 -17.58 18.22 5.75
CA PHE A 178 -17.67 19.28 4.74
C PHE A 178 -18.38 18.74 3.47
N PRO A 179 -19.67 18.39 3.55
CA PRO A 179 -20.42 17.82 2.44
C PRO A 179 -20.46 18.75 1.22
N GLU A 180 -20.52 20.07 1.43
CA GLU A 180 -20.63 21.05 0.35
C GLU A 180 -19.42 21.05 -0.59
N LEU A 181 -18.25 20.57 -0.12
CA LEU A 181 -17.05 20.38 -0.95
C LEU A 181 -17.26 19.30 -2.03
N PHE A 182 -18.13 18.33 -1.76
CA PHE A 182 -18.37 17.17 -2.62
C PHE A 182 -19.64 17.31 -3.46
N GLU A 183 -20.60 18.15 -3.06
CA GLU A 183 -21.88 18.36 -3.74
C GLU A 183 -21.74 18.76 -5.21
N GLN A 184 -20.68 19.49 -5.57
CA GLN A 184 -20.46 19.94 -6.95
C GLN A 184 -19.80 18.87 -7.85
N GLY A 185 -19.44 17.70 -7.31
CA GLY A 185 -18.80 16.62 -8.07
C GLY A 185 -17.39 16.96 -8.58
N LEU A 186 -16.73 17.97 -7.98
CA LEU A 186 -15.39 18.42 -8.38
C LEU A 186 -14.26 17.55 -7.81
N VAL A 187 -14.54 16.79 -6.75
CA VAL A 187 -13.59 15.87 -6.11
C VAL A 187 -13.78 14.46 -6.65
N ALA A 188 -12.71 13.89 -7.23
CA ALA A 188 -12.75 12.53 -7.76
C ALA A 188 -12.89 11.48 -6.62
N PRO A 189 -13.73 10.44 -6.80
CA PRO A 189 -13.91 9.35 -5.83
C PRO A 189 -12.61 8.55 -5.62
N VAL A 190 -12.53 7.87 -4.47
CA VAL A 190 -11.40 6.98 -4.10
C VAL A 190 -11.87 5.63 -3.55
N ASP A 191 -13.18 5.49 -3.32
CA ASP A 191 -13.88 4.36 -2.73
C ASP A 191 -13.82 3.08 -3.59
N ASP A 192 -13.57 3.21 -4.90
CA ASP A 192 -13.37 2.05 -5.79
C ASP A 192 -12.02 1.34 -5.61
N TYR A 193 -11.10 1.88 -4.78
CA TYR A 193 -9.76 1.32 -4.59
C TYR A 193 -9.75 -0.17 -4.23
N PRO A 194 -10.52 -0.66 -3.23
CA PRO A 194 -10.49 -2.07 -2.85
C PRO A 194 -10.95 -2.99 -3.98
N ALA A 195 -11.96 -2.57 -4.77
CA ALA A 195 -12.45 -3.34 -5.90
C ALA A 195 -11.39 -3.45 -7.02
N GLU A 196 -10.72 -2.34 -7.36
CA GLU A 196 -9.63 -2.36 -8.35
C GLU A 196 -8.39 -3.11 -7.84
N LEU A 197 -8.10 -3.06 -6.53
CA LEU A 197 -7.05 -3.88 -5.91
C LEU A 197 -7.37 -5.37 -6.06
N LEU A 198 -8.57 -5.80 -5.67
CA LEU A 198 -8.99 -7.20 -5.79
C LEU A 198 -8.92 -7.69 -7.24
N LYS A 199 -9.40 -6.87 -8.17
CA LYS A 199 -9.33 -7.16 -9.60
C LYS A 199 -7.87 -7.32 -10.06
N SER A 200 -6.98 -6.41 -9.68
CA SER A 200 -5.55 -6.49 -10.01
C SER A 200 -4.89 -7.74 -9.41
N LEU A 201 -5.26 -8.12 -8.18
CA LEU A 201 -4.79 -9.37 -7.55
C LEU A 201 -5.30 -10.60 -8.30
N LYS A 202 -6.55 -10.61 -8.76
CA LYS A 202 -7.10 -11.72 -9.57
C LYS A 202 -6.42 -11.84 -10.94
N GLU A 203 -5.99 -10.73 -11.54
CA GLU A 203 -5.29 -10.73 -12.84
C GLU A 203 -3.92 -11.42 -12.80
N VAL A 204 -3.30 -11.55 -11.61
CA VAL A 204 -2.02 -12.24 -11.40
C VAL A 204 -2.19 -13.66 -10.87
N ALA A 205 -3.34 -14.30 -11.12
CA ALA A 205 -3.56 -15.68 -10.73
C ALA A 205 -2.46 -16.62 -11.26
N PRO A 206 -2.05 -17.62 -10.46
CA PRO A 206 -0.97 -18.53 -10.83
C PRO A 206 -1.43 -19.52 -11.92
N PRO A 207 -0.50 -20.12 -12.68
CA PRO A 207 -0.84 -21.11 -13.72
C PRO A 207 -1.69 -22.29 -13.23
N ALA A 208 -1.56 -22.69 -11.97
CA ALA A 208 -2.35 -23.77 -11.38
C ALA A 208 -3.81 -23.40 -11.06
N CYS A 209 -4.18 -22.11 -11.10
CA CYS A 209 -5.53 -21.63 -10.82
C CYS A 209 -6.52 -22.15 -11.86
N LYS A 210 -7.64 -22.71 -11.38
CA LYS A 210 -8.73 -23.22 -12.23
C LYS A 210 -10.01 -22.47 -11.91
N GLY A 211 -10.40 -21.53 -12.77
CA GLY A 211 -11.63 -20.74 -12.61
C GLY A 211 -11.39 -19.38 -11.97
N ASP A 212 -12.35 -18.91 -11.16
CA ASP A 212 -12.24 -17.62 -10.46
C ASP A 212 -11.20 -17.72 -9.32
N PRO A 213 -10.15 -16.88 -9.32
CA PRO A 213 -9.07 -16.98 -8.34
C PRO A 213 -9.55 -16.70 -6.92
N VAL A 214 -9.15 -17.57 -5.98
CA VAL A 214 -9.35 -17.34 -4.55
C VAL A 214 -8.22 -16.45 -4.03
N VAL A 215 -8.58 -15.23 -3.62
CA VAL A 215 -7.68 -14.24 -3.03
C VAL A 215 -7.87 -14.22 -1.52
N VAL A 216 -6.77 -14.09 -0.76
CA VAL A 216 -6.79 -13.89 0.70
C VAL A 216 -5.79 -12.80 1.10
N VAL A 217 -6.02 -12.16 2.25
CA VAL A 217 -5.05 -11.25 2.88
C VAL A 217 -4.34 -11.98 4.01
N LEU A 218 -3.03 -12.20 3.86
CA LEU A 218 -2.21 -12.84 4.90
C LEU A 218 -1.68 -11.77 5.87
N THR A 219 -2.06 -11.88 7.14
CA THR A 219 -1.68 -10.95 8.21
C THR A 219 -0.79 -11.63 9.25
N PRO A 220 0.17 -10.91 9.87
CA PRO A 220 0.95 -11.42 11.01
C PRO A 220 0.15 -11.47 12.32
N GLY A 221 -1.11 -11.03 12.31
CA GLY A 221 -2.02 -11.03 13.45
C GLY A 221 -2.14 -9.67 14.16
N SER A 222 -2.96 -9.65 15.21
CA SER A 222 -3.45 -8.43 15.88
C SER A 222 -2.38 -7.59 16.58
N LEU A 223 -1.20 -8.16 16.85
CA LEU A 223 -0.09 -7.45 17.49
C LEU A 223 0.71 -6.57 16.50
N ASN A 224 0.37 -6.60 15.21
CA ASN A 224 0.99 -5.74 14.22
C ASN A 224 0.30 -4.37 14.15
N SER A 225 1.09 -3.30 14.07
CA SER A 225 0.58 -1.92 14.06
C SER A 225 -0.34 -1.59 12.89
N ALA A 226 -0.24 -2.30 11.77
CA ALA A 226 -1.08 -2.14 10.59
C ALA A 226 -2.24 -3.15 10.51
N TYR A 227 -2.47 -3.96 11.55
CA TYR A 227 -3.52 -4.99 11.54
C TYR A 227 -4.90 -4.44 11.19
N TYR A 228 -5.25 -3.25 11.70
CA TYR A 228 -6.49 -2.56 11.34
C TYR A 228 -6.61 -2.42 9.82
N GLU A 229 -5.59 -1.91 9.13
CA GLU A 229 -5.61 -1.77 7.67
C GLU A 229 -5.74 -3.12 6.96
N HIS A 230 -5.11 -4.18 7.49
CA HIS A 230 -5.21 -5.51 6.89
C HIS A 230 -6.66 -6.02 6.93
N SER A 231 -7.28 -5.94 8.11
CA SER A 231 -8.68 -6.34 8.30
C SER A 231 -9.65 -5.49 7.49
N PHE A 232 -9.41 -4.18 7.46
CA PHE A 232 -10.23 -3.23 6.72
C PHE A 232 -10.21 -3.48 5.21
N LEU A 233 -9.01 -3.68 4.63
CA LEU A 233 -8.90 -3.99 3.21
C LEU A 233 -9.47 -5.37 2.88
N ALA A 234 -9.28 -6.37 3.73
CA ALA A 234 -9.88 -7.69 3.53
C ALA A 234 -11.42 -7.62 3.49
N ASP A 235 -12.02 -6.90 4.44
CA ASP A 235 -13.47 -6.69 4.52
C ASP A 235 -14.00 -5.93 3.29
N LEU A 236 -13.38 -4.81 2.91
CA LEU A 236 -13.83 -4.03 1.74
C LEU A 236 -13.64 -4.76 0.41
N MET A 237 -12.61 -5.61 0.30
CA MET A 237 -12.45 -6.49 -0.86
C MET A 237 -13.43 -7.69 -0.82
N GLY A 238 -14.02 -8.00 0.32
CA GLY A 238 -14.84 -9.20 0.50
C GLY A 238 -14.02 -10.49 0.39
N VAL A 239 -12.80 -10.49 0.90
CA VAL A 239 -11.89 -11.66 0.92
C VAL A 239 -11.53 -12.04 2.35
N GLU A 240 -11.05 -13.27 2.54
CA GLU A 240 -10.69 -13.77 3.86
C GLU A 240 -9.40 -13.09 4.36
N LEU A 241 -9.43 -12.64 5.62
CA LEU A 241 -8.24 -12.28 6.39
C LEU A 241 -7.75 -13.55 7.08
N VAL A 242 -6.52 -13.98 6.77
CA VAL A 242 -5.96 -15.24 7.26
C VAL A 242 -4.65 -15.02 8.00
N GLU A 243 -4.43 -15.81 9.04
CA GLU A 243 -3.14 -15.95 9.70
C GLU A 243 -2.39 -17.19 9.16
N PRO A 244 -1.08 -17.32 9.40
CA PRO A 244 -0.28 -18.46 8.92
C PRO A 244 -0.84 -19.81 9.34
N ALA A 245 -1.43 -19.89 10.55
CA ALA A 245 -2.02 -21.13 11.07
C ALA A 245 -3.26 -21.59 10.30
N ASP A 246 -3.91 -20.70 9.54
CA ASP A 246 -5.09 -21.01 8.73
C ASP A 246 -4.72 -21.64 7.39
N LEU A 247 -3.46 -21.48 6.97
CA LEU A 247 -2.94 -21.95 5.70
C LEU A 247 -2.03 -23.18 5.88
N PHE A 248 -1.97 -24.02 4.86
CA PHE A 248 -0.99 -25.09 4.77
C PHE A 248 -0.67 -25.43 3.32
N VAL A 249 0.51 -26.02 3.10
CA VAL A 249 0.93 -26.53 1.79
C VAL A 249 0.63 -28.00 1.69
N ASP A 250 -0.01 -28.41 0.59
CA ASP A 250 -0.20 -29.81 0.22
C ASP A 250 -0.26 -29.95 -1.31
N ASN A 251 0.47 -30.94 -1.86
CA ASN A 251 0.53 -31.24 -3.29
C ASN A 251 0.78 -30.01 -4.20
N ASP A 252 1.84 -29.25 -3.92
CA ASP A 252 2.25 -28.03 -4.66
C ASP A 252 1.13 -26.97 -4.76
N ARG A 253 0.24 -26.91 -3.77
CA ARG A 253 -0.82 -25.90 -3.64
C ARG A 253 -0.90 -25.40 -2.21
N VAL A 254 -1.38 -24.16 -2.06
CA VAL A 254 -1.72 -23.59 -0.75
C VAL A 254 -3.21 -23.79 -0.50
N TRP A 255 -3.54 -24.24 0.70
CA TRP A 255 -4.89 -24.53 1.14
C TRP A 255 -5.21 -23.74 2.40
N MET A 256 -6.41 -23.16 2.44
CA MET A 256 -7.01 -22.54 3.61
C MET A 256 -7.92 -23.55 4.31
N LYS A 257 -7.78 -23.67 5.62
CA LYS A 257 -8.64 -24.51 6.47
C LYS A 257 -10.03 -23.91 6.54
N THR A 258 -11.07 -24.71 6.25
CA THR A 258 -12.46 -24.31 6.44
C THR A 258 -13.25 -25.43 7.09
N THR A 259 -14.43 -25.12 7.64
CA THR A 259 -15.33 -26.11 8.25
C THR A 259 -15.89 -27.12 7.23
N LEU A 260 -15.93 -26.78 5.93
CA LEU A 260 -16.40 -27.64 4.85
C LEU A 260 -15.26 -28.44 4.18
N GLY A 261 -14.04 -28.30 4.68
CA GLY A 261 -12.83 -28.89 4.09
C GLY A 261 -11.86 -27.83 3.55
N PRO A 262 -10.67 -28.24 3.10
CA PRO A 262 -9.66 -27.31 2.62
C PRO A 262 -10.09 -26.63 1.31
N LYS A 263 -9.95 -25.30 1.24
CA LYS A 263 -10.20 -24.51 0.04
C LYS A 263 -8.86 -24.04 -0.54
N ALA A 264 -8.64 -24.28 -1.82
CA ALA A 264 -7.39 -23.85 -2.45
C ALA A 264 -7.33 -22.32 -2.51
N VAL A 265 -6.13 -21.78 -2.25
CA VAL A 265 -5.82 -20.35 -2.34
C VAL A 265 -4.92 -20.12 -3.54
N ASP A 266 -5.27 -19.14 -4.36
CA ASP A 266 -4.56 -18.86 -5.61
C ASP A 266 -3.66 -17.64 -5.49
N VAL A 267 -4.14 -16.59 -4.81
CA VAL A 267 -3.39 -15.34 -4.65
C VAL A 267 -3.41 -14.92 -3.19
N ILE A 268 -2.23 -14.63 -2.65
CA ILE A 268 -2.05 -14.17 -1.27
C ILE A 268 -1.53 -12.73 -1.34
N TYR A 269 -2.38 -11.79 -0.93
CA TYR A 269 -1.94 -10.43 -0.62
C TYR A 269 -1.28 -10.46 0.76
N ARG A 270 0.04 -10.58 0.79
CA ARG A 270 0.80 -10.71 2.03
C ARG A 270 1.08 -9.35 2.66
N ARG A 271 0.88 -9.27 3.96
CA ARG A 271 1.25 -8.14 4.82
C ARG A 271 2.33 -8.55 5.84
N ILE A 272 3.21 -9.43 5.40
CA ILE A 272 4.32 -10.02 6.16
C ILE A 272 5.59 -9.86 5.33
N ASP A 273 6.69 -9.46 5.97
CA ASP A 273 7.99 -9.28 5.32
C ASP A 273 8.60 -10.60 4.82
N ASP A 274 9.42 -10.51 3.78
CA ASP A 274 9.97 -11.66 3.03
C ASP A 274 10.67 -12.68 3.93
N GLU A 275 11.40 -12.21 4.93
CA GLU A 275 12.18 -13.06 5.83
C GLU A 275 11.30 -14.01 6.65
N TYR A 276 10.02 -13.68 6.82
CA TYR A 276 9.11 -14.39 7.71
C TYR A 276 8.11 -15.29 6.97
N ILE A 277 7.99 -15.24 5.64
CA ILE A 277 6.90 -15.92 4.92
C ILE A 277 7.06 -17.44 4.82
N ASP A 278 8.29 -17.97 4.84
CA ASP A 278 8.57 -19.40 4.72
C ASP A 278 9.78 -19.81 5.58
N PRO A 279 9.58 -20.54 6.69
CA PRO A 279 10.68 -20.95 7.55
C PRO A 279 11.59 -22.02 6.93
N LEU A 280 11.20 -22.65 5.82
CA LEU A 280 12.04 -23.62 5.12
C LEU A 280 13.05 -22.95 4.16
N VAL A 281 12.84 -21.68 3.83
CA VAL A 281 13.65 -20.93 2.85
C VAL A 281 14.33 -19.73 3.51
N PHE A 282 13.61 -18.99 4.34
CA PHE A 282 14.08 -17.77 4.96
C PHE A 282 14.42 -17.99 6.44
N ARG A 283 13.75 -17.30 7.36
CA ARG A 283 14.03 -17.43 8.80
C ARG A 283 13.43 -18.71 9.39
N PRO A 284 14.26 -19.66 9.85
CA PRO A 284 13.77 -20.94 10.38
C PRO A 284 13.03 -20.81 11.72
N ASP A 285 13.23 -19.71 12.44
CA ASP A 285 12.54 -19.37 13.69
C ASP A 285 11.23 -18.62 13.48
N SER A 286 10.85 -18.32 12.23
CA SER A 286 9.59 -17.62 11.94
C SER A 286 8.37 -18.47 12.32
N LEU A 287 7.53 -17.90 13.17
CA LEU A 287 6.17 -18.41 13.45
C LEU A 287 5.11 -17.76 12.56
N LEU A 288 5.52 -16.81 11.71
CA LEU A 288 4.63 -16.03 10.85
C LEU A 288 4.56 -16.57 9.41
N GLY A 289 5.28 -17.66 9.12
CA GLY A 289 5.40 -18.22 7.78
C GLY A 289 4.58 -19.49 7.57
N ILE A 290 4.36 -19.83 6.31
CA ILE A 290 3.72 -21.07 5.89
C ILE A 290 4.83 -21.98 5.31
N PRO A 291 5.22 -23.07 5.98
CA PRO A 291 6.29 -23.94 5.51
C PRO A 291 6.08 -24.44 4.07
N GLY A 292 7.05 -24.15 3.19
CA GLY A 292 7.06 -24.60 1.79
C GLY A 292 6.29 -23.71 0.81
N ILE A 293 5.68 -22.62 1.27
CA ILE A 293 4.91 -21.70 0.41
C ILE A 293 5.77 -21.10 -0.70
N PHE A 294 7.06 -20.85 -0.46
CA PHE A 294 7.94 -20.28 -1.47
C PHE A 294 8.20 -21.27 -2.62
N ASN A 295 8.31 -22.56 -2.31
CA ASN A 295 8.41 -23.60 -3.34
C ASN A 295 7.12 -23.67 -4.17
N VAL A 296 5.95 -23.58 -3.52
CA VAL A 296 4.65 -23.53 -4.23
C VAL A 296 4.56 -22.31 -5.14
N TYR A 297 5.03 -21.15 -4.67
CA TYR A 297 5.09 -19.92 -5.47
C TYR A 297 5.98 -20.10 -6.70
N ARG A 298 7.19 -20.65 -6.52
CA ARG A 298 8.13 -20.94 -7.63
C ARG A 298 7.59 -21.95 -8.64
N ASN A 299 6.83 -22.93 -8.19
CA ASN A 299 6.22 -23.95 -9.05
C ASN A 299 4.88 -23.49 -9.70
N GLY A 300 4.46 -22.24 -9.47
CA GLY A 300 3.24 -21.69 -10.07
C GLY A 300 1.96 -22.23 -9.44
N GLY A 301 2.02 -22.68 -8.18
CA GLY A 301 0.89 -23.16 -7.41
C GLY A 301 0.12 -22.08 -6.65
N VAL A 302 0.77 -20.94 -6.36
CA VAL A 302 0.20 -19.75 -5.69
C VAL A 302 0.88 -18.49 -6.23
N THR A 303 0.25 -17.33 -6.12
CA THR A 303 0.88 -16.01 -6.32
C THR A 303 1.02 -15.29 -4.99
N LEU A 304 2.21 -14.73 -4.72
CA LEU A 304 2.45 -13.84 -3.59
C LEU A 304 2.50 -12.39 -4.07
N ALA A 305 1.68 -11.53 -3.47
CA ALA A 305 1.61 -10.11 -3.77
C ALA A 305 1.89 -9.27 -2.50
N SER A 306 2.87 -8.36 -2.48
CA SER A 306 3.95 -8.20 -3.47
C SER A 306 4.86 -9.43 -3.53
N ALA A 307 5.58 -9.61 -4.63
CA ALA A 307 6.58 -10.67 -4.75
C ALA A 307 7.71 -10.48 -3.71
N PRO A 308 8.31 -11.56 -3.18
CA PRO A 308 9.57 -11.47 -2.45
C PRO A 308 10.66 -10.79 -3.29
N GLY A 309 11.64 -10.16 -2.63
CA GLY A 309 12.74 -9.44 -3.28
C GLY A 309 12.41 -8.05 -3.82
N SER A 310 11.16 -7.60 -3.72
CA SER A 310 10.77 -6.24 -4.16
C SER A 310 11.50 -5.12 -3.39
N GLY A 311 12.03 -5.41 -2.20
CA GLY A 311 12.75 -4.44 -1.38
C GLY A 311 14.07 -3.92 -1.96
N ILE A 312 14.67 -4.60 -2.96
CA ILE A 312 15.87 -4.05 -3.61
C ILE A 312 15.57 -2.78 -4.42
N ALA A 313 14.32 -2.57 -4.82
CA ALA A 313 13.91 -1.39 -5.58
C ALA A 313 13.53 -0.20 -4.72
N ASP A 314 13.42 -0.36 -3.40
CA ASP A 314 13.17 0.72 -2.44
C ASP A 314 14.27 0.90 -1.40
N ASP A 315 15.39 0.17 -1.54
CA ASP A 315 16.52 0.37 -0.65
C ASP A 315 17.16 1.74 -0.88
N LYS A 316 17.54 2.43 0.21
CA LYS A 316 18.09 3.80 0.15
C LYS A 316 19.36 3.93 -0.70
N ALA A 317 20.10 2.83 -0.91
CA ALA A 317 21.31 2.84 -1.72
C ALA A 317 21.05 2.73 -3.24
N VAL A 318 19.83 2.35 -3.65
CA VAL A 318 19.41 2.09 -5.04
C VAL A 318 18.61 3.29 -5.56
#